data_AF-S4XT80-F1
#
_entry.id   AF-S4XT80-F1
#
_cell.length_a   1.000
_cell.length_b   1.000
_cell.length_c   1.000
_cell.angle_alpha   90.00
_cell.angle_beta   90.00
_cell.angle_gamma   90.00
#
_symmetry.space_group_name_H-M   'P 1'
#
loop_
_entity.id
_entity.type
_entity.pdbx_description
1 polymer ?
#
loop_
_entity_poly.entity_id
_entity_poly.type
_entity_poly.pdbx_seq_one_letter_code
_entity_poly.pdbx_strand_id
1 'polypeptide(L)'
;MGLDRRSRLRAQVFVELLRAALQPEGGGTVAAARDLARQAEALLGDTAEDHVSRVLAVAAHRELARRLASAGAGDARSVAQRAAALAEPLGNLGVPAWDALLTAAARSL
;
A
#
# COMPACT_ATOMS: atom_id res chain seq x y z
N MET A 1 -19.27 -8.08 22.55
CA MET A 1 -18.77 -8.77 21.34
C MET A 1 -17.57 -8.01 20.83
N GLY A 2 -16.34 -8.47 21.10
CA GLY A 2 -15.11 -7.76 20.72
C GLY A 2 -14.72 -8.02 19.26
N LEU A 3 -13.95 -7.11 18.65
CA LEU A 3 -13.38 -7.32 17.32
C LEU A 3 -12.46 -8.53 17.32
N ASP A 4 -12.64 -9.41 16.34
CA ASP A 4 -11.73 -10.54 16.11
C ASP A 4 -10.30 -10.04 15.83
N ARG A 5 -9.30 -10.90 16.05
CA ARG A 5 -7.88 -10.55 15.96
C ARG A 5 -7.52 -9.95 14.59
N ARG A 6 -8.13 -10.44 13.50
CA ARG A 6 -7.84 -9.99 12.14
C ARG A 6 -8.43 -8.62 11.88
N SER A 7 -9.64 -8.35 12.37
CA SER A 7 -10.24 -7.01 12.29
C SER A 7 -9.44 -5.96 13.07
N ARG A 8 -8.86 -6.31 14.22
CA ARG A 8 -7.94 -5.42 14.96
C ARG A 8 -6.66 -5.11 14.17
N LEU A 9 -6.06 -6.12 13.53
CA LEU A 9 -4.87 -5.92 12.70
C LEU A 9 -5.17 -5.07 11.46
N ARG A 10 -6.32 -5.28 10.79
CA ARG A 10 -6.75 -4.43 9.67
C ARG A 10 -6.91 -2.97 10.09
N ALA A 11 -7.53 -2.72 11.25
CA ALA A 11 -7.67 -1.36 11.79
C ALA A 11 -6.31 -0.72 12.12
N GLN A 12 -5.37 -1.49 12.68
CA GLN A 12 -4.02 -1.02 12.95
C GLN A 12 -3.28 -0.63 11.65
N VAL A 13 -3.27 -1.51 10.65
CA VAL A 13 -2.63 -1.24 9.34
C VAL A 13 -3.25 -0.01 8.68
N PHE A 14 -4.57 0.15 8.76
CA PHE A 14 -5.25 1.34 8.23
C PHE A 14 -4.80 2.63 8.91
N VAL A 15 -4.68 2.64 10.25
CA VAL A 15 -4.21 3.81 11.01
C VAL A 15 -2.76 4.16 10.65
N GLU A 16 -1.88 3.17 10.53
CA GLU A 16 -0.48 3.40 10.13
C GLU A 16 -0.36 3.95 8.70
N LEU A 17 -1.21 3.48 7.77
CA LEU A 17 -1.29 4.04 6.41
C LEU A 17 -1.74 5.50 6.42
N LEU A 18 -2.77 5.84 7.21
CA LEU A 18 -3.23 7.21 7.35
C LEU A 18 -2.14 8.12 7.92
N ARG A 19 -1.40 7.67 8.94
CA ARG A 19 -0.27 8.42 9.50
C ARG A 19 0.82 8.64 8.45
N ALA A 20 1.21 7.59 7.72
CA ALA A 20 2.23 7.68 6.68
C ALA A 20 1.85 8.64 5.55
N ALA A 21 0.56 8.71 5.20
CA ALA A 21 0.04 9.62 4.18
C ALA A 21 -0.05 11.08 4.66
N LEU A 22 -0.43 11.31 5.92
CA LEU A 22 -0.62 12.65 6.50
C LEU A 22 0.68 13.30 6.98
N GLN A 23 1.73 12.51 7.23
CA GLN A 23 3.04 13.01 7.65
C GLN A 23 4.13 12.62 6.63
N PRO A 24 4.16 13.27 5.44
CA PRO A 24 5.17 13.01 4.44
C PRO A 24 6.58 13.37 4.90
N GLU A 25 6.75 14.40 5.73
CA GLU A 25 8.08 14.86 6.18
C GLU A 25 8.50 14.35 7.56
N GLY A 26 7.58 13.71 8.30
CA GLY A 26 7.76 13.29 9.69
C GLY A 26 8.05 11.80 9.88
N GLY A 27 9.14 11.27 9.31
CA GLY A 27 9.78 10.06 9.87
C GLY A 27 9.25 8.67 9.47
N GLY A 28 8.53 8.52 8.36
CA GLY A 28 8.29 7.18 7.79
C GLY A 28 9.47 6.71 6.95
N THR A 29 10.43 5.97 7.52
CA THR A 29 11.56 5.41 6.75
C THR A 29 11.09 4.40 5.71
N VAL A 30 11.87 4.16 4.65
CA VAL A 30 11.62 3.04 3.70
C VAL A 30 11.45 1.71 4.43
N ALA A 31 12.17 1.50 5.54
CA ALA A 31 12.05 0.31 6.37
C ALA A 31 10.65 0.19 7.00
N ALA A 32 10.08 1.29 7.52
CA ALA A 32 8.73 1.32 8.06
C ALA A 32 7.68 1.01 6.98
N ALA A 33 7.82 1.60 5.79
CA ALA A 33 6.92 1.32 4.67
C ALA A 33 7.03 -0.15 4.19
N ARG A 34 8.23 -0.75 4.20
CA ARG A 34 8.43 -2.17 3.92
C ARG A 34 7.76 -3.06 4.97
N ASP A 35 7.87 -2.70 6.23
CA ASP A 35 7.23 -3.45 7.32
C ASP A 35 5.71 -3.40 7.20
N LEU A 36 5.16 -2.22 6.91
CA LEU A 36 3.72 -2.03 6.69
C LEU A 36 3.20 -2.83 5.49
N ALA A 37 3.94 -2.87 4.38
CA ALA A 37 3.60 -3.69 3.22
C ALA A 37 3.57 -5.20 3.57
N ARG A 38 4.56 -5.69 4.34
CA ARG A 38 4.59 -7.08 4.82
C ARG A 38 3.42 -7.39 5.75
N GLN A 39 3.10 -6.49 6.69
CA GLN A 39 1.95 -6.66 7.59
C GLN A 39 0.63 -6.71 6.82
N ALA A 40 0.45 -5.85 5.81
CA ALA A 40 -0.74 -5.82 4.98
C ALA A 40 -0.88 -7.09 4.11
N GLU A 41 0.22 -7.61 3.56
CA GLU A 41 0.21 -8.88 2.83
C GLU A 41 -0.10 -10.08 3.73
N ALA A 42 0.39 -10.09 4.98
CA ALA A 42 0.05 -11.15 5.94
C ALA A 42 -1.46 -11.21 6.29
N LEU A 43 -2.21 -10.13 6.00
CA LEU A 43 -3.67 -10.09 6.12
C LEU A 43 -4.38 -10.65 4.90
N LEU A 44 -3.70 -10.88 3.77
CA LEU A 44 -4.21 -11.63 2.62
C LEU A 44 -4.18 -13.12 2.96
N GLY A 45 -5.13 -13.58 3.77
CA GLY A 45 -5.30 -15.02 4.02
C GLY A 45 -5.68 -15.79 2.74
N ASP A 46 -5.80 -17.12 2.85
CA ASP A 46 -5.99 -18.03 1.70
C ASP A 46 -7.38 -17.98 1.04
N THR A 47 -8.27 -17.09 1.48
CA THR A 47 -9.60 -16.91 0.90
C THR A 47 -9.57 -15.80 -0.15
N ALA A 48 -10.14 -16.06 -1.33
CA ALA A 48 -10.25 -15.07 -2.41
C ALA A 48 -10.97 -13.76 -2.01
N GLU A 49 -11.76 -13.78 -0.93
CA GLU A 49 -12.72 -12.74 -0.54
C GLU A 49 -12.27 -11.77 0.57
N ASP A 50 -10.98 -11.61 0.87
CA ASP A 50 -10.56 -10.57 1.84
C ASP A 50 -10.32 -9.20 1.17
N HIS A 51 -11.41 -8.61 0.69
CA HIS A 51 -11.43 -7.34 -0.05
C HIS A 51 -10.71 -6.21 0.71
N VAL A 52 -10.98 -6.07 2.02
CA VAL A 52 -10.37 -5.01 2.85
C VAL A 52 -8.87 -5.21 2.98
N SER A 53 -8.41 -6.44 3.25
CA SER A 53 -6.98 -6.73 3.35
C SER A 53 -6.25 -6.47 2.02
N ARG A 54 -6.92 -6.74 0.89
CA ARG A 54 -6.41 -6.42 -0.45
C ARG A 54 -6.32 -4.92 -0.70
N VAL A 55 -7.31 -4.13 -0.29
CA VAL A 55 -7.23 -2.67 -0.32
C VAL A 55 -6.07 -2.15 0.54
N LEU A 56 -5.87 -2.69 1.75
CA LEU A 56 -4.77 -2.31 2.63
C LEU A 56 -3.40 -2.66 2.02
N ALA A 57 -3.26 -3.83 1.42
CA ALA A 57 -2.02 -4.25 0.76
C ALA A 57 -1.68 -3.34 -0.43
N VAL A 58 -2.67 -2.99 -1.25
CA VAL A 58 -2.49 -2.02 -2.35
C VAL A 58 -2.01 -0.67 -1.81
N ALA A 59 -2.65 -0.15 -0.76
CA ALA A 59 -2.28 1.14 -0.17
C ALA A 59 -0.86 1.12 0.42
N ALA A 60 -0.47 0.04 1.10
CA ALA A 60 0.85 -0.11 1.70
C ALA A 60 1.98 -0.20 0.65
N HIS A 61 1.77 -0.95 -0.42
CA HIS A 61 2.75 -1.02 -1.52
C HIS A 61 2.87 0.31 -2.27
N ARG A 62 1.78 1.08 -2.41
CA ARG A 62 1.85 2.43 -2.99
C ARG A 62 2.66 3.40 -2.13
N GLU A 63 2.47 3.35 -0.82
CA GLU A 63 3.29 4.13 0.12
C GLU A 63 4.76 3.76 -0.01
N LEU A 64 5.07 2.46 -0.03
CA LEU A 64 6.45 2.01 -0.20
C LEU A 64 7.06 2.48 -1.53
N ALA A 65 6.34 2.36 -2.65
CA ALA A 65 6.81 2.83 -3.95
C ALA A 65 7.10 4.34 -3.95
N ARG A 66 6.20 5.15 -3.36
CA ARG A 66 6.38 6.60 -3.19
C ARG A 66 7.66 6.92 -2.42
N ARG A 67 7.88 6.25 -1.28
CA ARG A 67 9.06 6.47 -0.43
C ARG A 67 10.36 6.05 -1.11
N LEU A 68 10.35 4.91 -1.81
CA LEU A 68 11.49 4.44 -2.60
C LEU A 68 11.83 5.43 -3.72
N ALA A 69 10.82 5.97 -4.42
CA ALA A 69 11.01 6.97 -5.46
C ALA A 69 11.62 8.27 -4.89
N SER A 70 11.09 8.77 -3.77
CA SER A 70 11.66 9.95 -3.09
C SER A 70 13.09 9.73 -2.61
N ALA A 71 13.46 8.49 -2.28
CA ALA A 71 14.82 8.12 -1.88
C ALA A 71 15.75 7.80 -3.07
N GLY A 72 15.28 7.88 -4.32
CA GLY A 72 16.05 7.54 -5.51
C GLY A 72 16.35 6.03 -5.67
N ALA A 73 15.60 5.17 -4.99
CA ALA A 73 15.81 3.72 -5.03
C ALA A 73 15.17 3.09 -6.29
N GLY A 74 15.94 2.26 -7.01
CA GLY A 74 15.51 1.61 -8.26
C GLY A 74 14.32 0.64 -8.11
N ASP A 75 14.08 0.13 -6.90
CA ASP A 75 13.02 -0.83 -6.61
C ASP A 75 11.60 -0.24 -6.68
N ALA A 76 11.47 1.10 -6.70
CA ALA A 76 10.18 1.79 -6.65
C ALA A 76 9.20 1.31 -7.73
N ARG A 77 9.71 1.04 -8.95
CA ARG A 77 8.91 0.53 -10.06
C ARG A 77 8.37 -0.87 -9.80
N SER A 78 9.21 -1.77 -9.28
CA SER A 78 8.80 -3.16 -8.99
C SER A 78 7.71 -3.18 -7.91
N VAL A 79 7.85 -2.37 -6.87
CA VAL A 79 6.84 -2.24 -5.81
C VAL A 79 5.54 -1.65 -6.36
N ALA A 80 5.61 -0.66 -7.26
CA ALA A 80 4.41 -0.11 -7.90
C ALA A 80 3.67 -1.15 -8.75
N GLN A 81 4.38 -2.01 -9.48
CA GLN A 81 3.80 -3.12 -10.24
C GLN A 81 3.13 -4.14 -9.31
N ARG A 82 3.74 -4.44 -8.16
CA ARG A 82 3.14 -5.31 -7.14
C ARG A 82 1.82 -4.74 -6.62
N ALA A 83 1.76 -3.44 -6.37
CA ALA A 83 0.51 -2.76 -5.98
C ALA A 83 -0.58 -2.89 -7.06
N ALA A 84 -0.22 -2.80 -8.35
CA ALA A 84 -1.16 -2.96 -9.45
C ALA A 84 -1.71 -4.39 -9.54
N ALA A 85 -0.85 -5.41 -9.42
CA ALA A 85 -1.26 -6.81 -9.39
C ALA A 85 -2.20 -7.14 -8.21
N LEU A 86 -1.93 -6.55 -7.03
CA LEU A 86 -2.83 -6.68 -5.87
C LEU A 86 -4.19 -6.00 -6.10
N ALA A 87 -4.24 -4.94 -6.92
CA ALA A 87 -5.45 -4.19 -7.22
C ALA A 87 -6.31 -4.84 -8.33
N GLU A 88 -5.72 -5.65 -9.21
CA GLU A 88 -6.41 -6.28 -10.34
C GLU A 88 -7.70 -7.01 -9.92
N PRO A 89 -7.72 -7.83 -8.84
CA PRO A 89 -8.94 -8.55 -8.44
C PRO A 89 -9.96 -7.67 -7.71
N LEU A 90 -9.66 -6.39 -7.47
CA LEU A 90 -10.60 -5.40 -6.94
C LEU A 90 -11.47 -4.75 -8.04
N GLY A 91 -11.25 -5.08 -9.32
CA GLY A 91 -12.16 -4.80 -10.44
C GLY A 91 -12.83 -3.42 -10.45
N ASN A 92 -12.13 -2.37 -10.89
CA ASN A 92 -12.67 -1.02 -11.14
C ASN A 92 -13.51 -0.37 -10.00
N LEU A 93 -13.39 -0.84 -8.75
CA LEU A 93 -14.10 -0.30 -7.57
C LEU A 93 -13.60 1.09 -7.12
N GLY A 94 -13.26 1.97 -8.05
CA GLY A 94 -12.97 3.39 -7.77
C GLY A 94 -11.58 3.65 -7.20
N VAL A 95 -10.65 2.70 -7.27
CA VAL A 95 -9.23 2.99 -7.04
C VAL A 95 -8.74 3.76 -8.28
N PRO A 96 -8.43 5.07 -8.20
CA PRO A 96 -8.11 5.88 -9.37
C PRO A 96 -6.96 5.25 -10.16
N ALA A 97 -7.06 5.34 -11.49
CA ALA A 97 -6.15 4.74 -12.45
C ALA A 97 -4.70 5.19 -12.18
N TRP A 98 -4.02 4.37 -11.38
CA TRP A 98 -2.69 4.60 -10.83
C TRP A 98 -1.62 4.81 -11.92
N ASP A 99 -1.87 4.25 -13.10
CA ASP A 99 -1.04 4.46 -14.29
C ASP A 99 -0.95 5.94 -14.71
N ALA A 100 -2.00 6.74 -14.49
CA ALA A 100 -1.97 8.18 -14.75
C ALA A 100 -1.03 8.92 -13.77
N LEU A 101 -0.99 8.49 -12.49
CA LEU A 101 -0.09 9.05 -11.48
C LEU A 101 1.37 8.62 -11.72
N LEU A 102 1.60 7.37 -12.11
CA LEU A 102 2.93 6.88 -12.49
C LEU A 102 3.46 7.58 -13.75
N THR A 103 2.59 7.82 -14.74
CA THR A 103 2.94 8.56 -15.96
C THR A 103 3.27 10.03 -15.65
N ALA A 104 2.52 10.66 -14.74
CA ALA A 104 2.79 12.03 -14.30
C ALA A 104 4.15 12.13 -13.57
N ALA A 105 4.42 11.22 -12.63
CA ALA A 105 5.68 11.19 -11.90
C ALA A 105 6.90 10.89 -12.79
N ALA A 106 6.76 10.04 -13.80
CA ALA A 106 7.83 9.71 -14.74
C ALA A 106 8.17 10.86 -15.72
N ARG A 107 7.26 11.83 -15.91
CA ARG A 107 7.49 13.03 -16.76
C ARG A 107 8.08 14.21 -16.00
N SER A 108 8.15 14.13 -14.67
CA SER A 108 8.69 15.19 -13.80
C SER A 108 10.13 14.94 -13.35
N LEU A 109 10.77 13.89 -13.88
CA LEU A 109 12.20 13.58 -13.82
C LEU A 109 12.85 13.91 -15.17
#